data_AF-A0A0K8W3A9-F1
#
_entry.id   AF-A0A0K8W3A9-F1
#
_cell.length_a   1.000
_cell.length_b   1.000
_cell.length_c   1.000
_cell.angle_alpha   90.00
_cell.angle_beta   90.00
_cell.angle_gamma   90.00
#
_symmetry.space_group_name_H-M   'P 1'
#
loop_
_entity.id
_entity.type
_entity.pdbx_description
1 polymer ?
#
loop_
_entity_poly.entity_id
_entity_poly.type
_entity_poly.pdbx_seq_one_letter_code
_entity_poly.pdbx_strand_id
1 'polypeptide(L)'
;RVVQNSSKICPITLISPQADKRIQANAIVLPQLTNMLPSYQINSKHWDKISHLPLADPNCNTPAQIDLLLGSDLISQIILEGVEKISKTLLAQNTIFGWVLSGLVAEPVTTMT
;
A
#
# COMPACT_ATOMS: atom_id res chain seq x y z
N ARG A 1 -9.89 -10.99 14.29
CA ARG A 1 -8.71 -10.48 15.04
C ARG A 1 -7.76 -11.64 15.23
N VAL A 2 -6.77 -11.78 14.35
CA VAL A 2 -5.70 -12.77 14.53
C VAL A 2 -4.66 -12.11 15.43
N VAL A 3 -4.47 -12.63 16.65
CA VAL A 3 -3.39 -12.21 17.52
C VAL A 3 -2.23 -13.16 17.24
N GLN A 4 -1.19 -12.67 16.57
CA GLN A 4 0.04 -13.42 16.35
C GLN A 4 1.14 -12.88 17.26
N ASN A 5 1.88 -13.79 17.88
CA ASN A 5 3.05 -13.45 18.69
C ASN A 5 4.32 -13.63 17.85
N SER A 6 5.25 -12.69 17.95
CA SER A 6 6.60 -12.83 17.42
C SER A 6 7.63 -12.41 18.46
N SER A 7 8.74 -13.13 18.49
CA SER A 7 9.94 -12.81 19.28
C SER A 7 11.14 -12.46 18.39
N LYS A 8 10.94 -12.32 17.07
CA LYS A 8 12.00 -12.09 16.09
C LYS A 8 11.93 -10.68 15.53
N ILE A 9 13.04 -9.96 15.67
CA ILE A 9 13.24 -8.62 15.10
C ILE A 9 14.32 -8.72 14.03
N CYS A 10 14.09 -8.10 12.88
CA CYS A 10 15.02 -8.01 11.76
C CYS A 10 15.26 -6.54 11.41
N PRO A 11 16.50 -6.01 11.54
CA PRO A 11 16.85 -4.71 11.03
C PRO A 11 16.71 -4.70 9.50
N ILE A 12 15.99 -3.73 8.97
CA ILE A 12 15.79 -3.54 7.53
C ILE A 12 16.14 -2.12 7.11
N THR A 13 16.45 -1.95 5.83
CA THR A 13 16.59 -0.64 5.21
C THR A 13 15.64 -0.56 4.02
N LEU A 14 14.68 0.35 4.08
CA LEU A 14 13.82 0.66 2.94
C LEU A 14 14.55 1.66 2.05
N ILE A 15 14.57 1.37 0.75
CA ILE A 15 15.22 2.20 -0.26
C ILE A 15 14.14 2.62 -1.25
N SER A 16 14.04 3.93 -1.47
CA SER A 16 13.17 4.44 -2.53
C SER A 16 13.80 4.16 -3.90
N PRO A 17 13.04 3.62 -4.88
CA PRO A 17 13.54 3.50 -6.26
C PRO A 17 13.64 4.84 -6.99
N GLN A 18 12.92 5.86 -6.51
CA GLN A 18 12.70 7.13 -7.21
C GLN A 18 13.39 8.32 -6.52
N ALA A 19 13.78 8.16 -5.26
CA ALA A 19 14.45 9.15 -4.45
C ALA A 19 15.69 8.55 -3.81
N ASP A 20 16.76 9.34 -3.65
CA ASP A 20 17.94 8.92 -2.88
C ASP A 20 17.65 9.00 -1.37
N LYS A 21 16.65 8.24 -0.92
CA LYS A 21 16.19 8.19 0.47
C LYS A 21 16.24 6.77 1.00
N ARG A 22 16.81 6.66 2.20
CA ARG A 22 16.97 5.42 2.95
C ARG A 22 16.32 5.57 4.31
N ILE A 23 15.47 4.60 4.68
CA ILE A 23 14.81 4.57 5.98
C ILE A 23 15.25 3.29 6.69
N GLN A 24 15.86 3.44 7.86
CA GLN A 24 16.21 2.31 8.72
C GLN A 24 15.04 2.01 9.65
N ALA A 25 14.68 0.73 9.79
CA ALA A 25 13.60 0.30 10.66
C ALA A 25 13.88 -1.11 11.22
N ASN A 26 13.19 -1.44 12.30
CA ASN A 26 13.19 -2.78 12.87
C ASN A 26 11.87 -3.46 12.52
N ALA A 27 11.93 -4.51 11.69
CA ALA A 27 10.76 -5.28 11.31
C ALA A 27 10.50 -6.41 12.31
N ILE A 28 9.23 -6.60 12.70
CA ILE A 28 8.78 -7.76 13.47
C ILE A 28 8.44 -8.87 12.49
N VAL A 29 9.09 -10.03 12.63
CA VAL A 29 8.89 -11.15 11.69
C VAL A 29 7.72 -12.00 12.13
N LEU A 30 6.66 -12.06 11.34
CA LEU A 30 5.46 -12.86 11.62
C LEU A 30 5.40 -14.09 10.70
N PRO A 31 4.86 -15.23 11.17
CA PRO A 31 4.62 -16.39 10.31
C PRO A 31 3.67 -16.09 9.15
N GLN A 32 2.68 -15.22 9.37
CA GLN A 32 1.77 -14.76 8.33
C GLN A 32 1.33 -13.33 8.64
N LEU A 33 1.62 -12.39 7.74
CA LEU A 33 1.31 -10.97 7.95
C LEU A 33 -0.15 -10.65 7.63
N THR A 34 -0.58 -10.95 6.40
CA THR A 34 -1.97 -10.77 5.95
C THR A 34 -2.44 -11.96 5.14
N ASN A 35 -3.75 -12.02 4.90
CA ASN A 35 -4.27 -12.78 3.75
C ASN A 35 -4.02 -11.99 2.46
N MET A 36 -4.45 -12.54 1.32
CA MET A 36 -4.43 -11.82 0.04
C MET A 36 -5.21 -10.52 0.12
N LEU A 37 -4.59 -9.41 -0.30
CA LEU A 37 -5.18 -8.09 -0.35
C LEU A 37 -4.95 -7.45 -1.74
N PRO A 38 -5.95 -6.75 -2.30
CA PRO A 38 -7.37 -6.82 -1.90
C PRO A 38 -7.88 -8.27 -1.95
N SER A 39 -8.95 -8.58 -1.21
CA SER A 39 -9.50 -9.94 -1.16
C SER A 39 -10.17 -10.38 -2.48
N TYR A 40 -10.35 -9.44 -3.40
CA TYR A 40 -10.88 -9.64 -4.74
C TYR A 40 -10.27 -8.59 -5.68
N GLN A 41 -10.27 -8.87 -6.98
CA GLN A 41 -9.78 -7.93 -7.98
C GLN A 41 -10.71 -6.72 -8.09
N ILE A 42 -10.13 -5.51 -8.05
CA ILE A 42 -10.87 -4.25 -8.16
C ILE A 42 -10.90 -3.79 -9.62
N ASN A 43 -12.09 -3.78 -10.22
CA ASN A 43 -12.29 -3.33 -11.61
C ASN A 43 -12.69 -1.85 -11.65
N SER A 44 -11.79 -0.96 -11.25
CA SER A 44 -12.13 0.45 -11.13
C SER A 44 -12.19 1.17 -12.49
N LYS A 45 -13.33 1.77 -12.81
CA LYS A 45 -13.46 2.76 -13.91
C LYS A 45 -12.56 3.99 -13.76
N HIS A 46 -11.89 4.15 -12.62
CA HIS A 46 -10.97 5.25 -12.36
C HIS A 46 -9.54 4.97 -12.84
N TRP A 47 -9.22 3.76 -13.30
CA TRP A 47 -7.87 3.40 -13.74
C TRP A 47 -7.35 4.32 -14.86
N ASP A 48 -8.19 4.70 -15.81
CA ASP A 48 -7.81 5.65 -16.86
C ASP A 48 -7.42 7.02 -16.29
N LYS A 49 -8.07 7.45 -15.19
CA LYS A 49 -7.83 8.74 -14.53
C LYS A 49 -6.54 8.83 -13.73
N ILE A 50 -5.88 7.70 -13.50
CA ILE A 50 -4.64 7.61 -12.71
C ILE A 50 -3.48 7.05 -13.53
N SER A 51 -3.66 6.88 -14.83
CA SER A 51 -2.65 6.38 -15.77
C SER A 51 -1.40 7.26 -15.84
N HIS A 52 -1.51 8.55 -15.47
CA HIS A 52 -0.38 9.48 -15.39
C HIS A 52 0.42 9.38 -14.09
N LEU A 53 -0.07 8.64 -13.09
CA LEU A 53 0.57 8.53 -11.78
C LEU A 53 1.44 7.27 -11.71
N PRO A 54 2.76 7.40 -11.47
CA PRO A 54 3.61 6.25 -11.20
C PRO A 54 3.26 5.69 -9.81
N LEU A 55 2.42 4.65 -9.77
CA LEU A 55 1.98 4.05 -8.52
C LEU A 55 3.13 3.34 -7.80
N ALA A 56 3.10 3.37 -6.47
CA ALA A 56 4.04 2.63 -5.64
C ALA A 56 3.89 1.11 -5.80
N ASP A 57 2.65 0.66 -6.03
CA ASP A 57 2.34 -0.69 -6.45
C ASP A 57 1.44 -0.63 -7.70
N PRO A 58 1.99 -0.92 -8.89
CA PRO A 58 1.22 -0.94 -10.14
C PRO A 58 0.07 -1.95 -10.16
N ASN A 59 0.10 -2.97 -9.29
CA ASN A 59 -0.88 -4.04 -9.24
C ASN A 59 -1.78 -3.95 -7.99
N CYS A 60 -1.91 -2.77 -7.37
CA CYS A 60 -2.64 -2.61 -6.10
C CYS A 60 -4.15 -2.94 -6.18
N ASN A 61 -4.70 -3.17 -7.39
CA ASN A 61 -6.05 -3.69 -7.61
C ASN A 61 -6.15 -5.22 -7.66
N THR A 62 -5.03 -5.93 -7.77
CA THR A 62 -4.99 -7.37 -7.95
C THR A 62 -4.68 -8.03 -6.62
N PRO A 63 -5.42 -9.08 -6.20
CA PRO A 63 -5.12 -9.79 -4.97
C PRO A 63 -3.67 -10.27 -4.95
N ALA A 64 -2.92 -9.83 -3.93
CA ALA A 64 -1.54 -10.23 -3.69
C ALA A 64 -1.28 -10.41 -2.19
N GLN A 65 -0.25 -11.19 -1.85
CA GLN A 65 0.22 -11.27 -0.47
C GLN A 65 0.96 -9.98 -0.13
N ILE A 66 0.76 -9.46 1.09
CA ILE A 66 1.56 -8.36 1.61
C ILE A 66 2.74 -8.93 2.40
N ASP A 67 3.95 -8.57 1.99
CA ASP A 67 5.19 -9.05 2.63
C ASP A 67 5.66 -8.13 3.76
N LEU A 68 5.29 -6.84 3.72
CA LEU A 68 5.71 -5.85 4.70
C LEU A 68 4.61 -4.84 5.01
N LEU A 69 4.37 -4.60 6.31
CA LEU A 69 3.48 -3.56 6.80
C LEU A 69 4.32 -2.49 7.49
N LEU A 70 4.20 -1.26 7.00
CA LEU A 70 4.95 -0.12 7.53
C LEU A 70 4.18 0.51 8.69
N GLY A 71 4.86 0.71 9.81
CA GLY A 71 4.31 1.40 10.97
C GLY A 71 4.10 2.90 10.72
N SER A 72 3.16 3.49 11.46
CA SER A 72 2.84 4.92 11.31
C SER A 72 3.96 5.86 11.76
N ASP A 73 4.88 5.37 12.57
CA ASP A 73 6.11 6.03 12.98
C ASP A 73 7.04 6.39 11.80
N LEU A 74 6.89 5.70 10.66
CA LEU A 74 7.66 5.97 9.45
C LEU A 74 6.97 6.95 8.49
N ILE A 75 5.70 7.32 8.71
CA ILE A 75 4.91 8.12 7.75
C ILE A 75 5.57 9.45 7.40
N SER A 76 6.13 10.16 8.39
CA SER A 76 6.80 11.45 8.18
C SER A 76 8.04 11.36 7.27
N GLN A 77 8.63 10.17 7.15
CA GLN A 77 9.76 9.90 6.28
C GLN A 77 9.32 9.42 4.90
N ILE A 78 8.09 8.94 4.74
CA ILE A 78 7.58 8.32 3.50
C ILE A 78 6.77 9.30 2.66
N ILE A 79 5.93 10.12 3.31
CA ILE A 79 5.01 11.04 2.64
C ILE A 79 5.77 12.21 2.01
N LEU A 80 5.40 12.56 0.80
CA LEU A 80 5.88 13.73 0.08
C LEU A 80 4.75 14.75 -0.12
N GLU A 81 5.13 15.94 -0.58
CA GLU A 81 4.16 16.88 -1.13
C GLU A 81 3.51 16.29 -2.39
N GLY A 82 2.20 16.51 -2.53
CA GLY A 82 1.40 16.04 -3.65
C GLY A 82 0.23 15.17 -3.20
N VAL A 83 -0.97 15.73 -3.36
CA VAL A 83 -2.24 15.04 -3.13
C VAL A 83 -3.15 15.33 -4.32
N GLU A 84 -3.64 14.29 -4.98
CA GLU A 84 -4.56 14.42 -6.09
C GLU A 84 -5.91 13.81 -5.74
N LYS A 85 -6.98 14.59 -5.87
CA LYS A 85 -8.35 14.11 -5.68
C LYS A 85 -8.89 13.53 -6.98
N ILE A 86 -8.81 12.21 -7.13
CA ILE A 86 -9.24 11.48 -8.34
C ILE A 86 -10.77 11.43 -8.45
N SER A 87 -11.47 11.29 -7.32
CA SER A 87 -12.92 11.27 -7.27
C SER A 87 -13.46 11.80 -5.93
N LYS A 88 -14.77 11.68 -5.70
CA LYS A 88 -15.35 12.00 -4.38
C LYS A 88 -14.85 11.07 -3.27
N THR A 89 -14.44 9.85 -3.62
CA THR A 89 -14.07 8.80 -2.67
C THR A 89 -12.62 8.33 -2.80
N LEU A 90 -11.91 8.72 -3.86
CA LEU A 90 -10.56 8.26 -4.18
C LEU A 90 -9.58 9.43 -4.21
N LEU A 91 -8.47 9.25 -3.51
CA LEU A 91 -7.36 10.19 -3.40
C LEU A 91 -6.05 9.47 -3.70
N ALA A 92 -5.14 10.16 -4.38
CA ALA A 92 -3.77 9.72 -4.57
C ALA A 92 -2.85 10.59 -3.72
N GLN A 93 -1.91 9.96 -3.02
CA GLN A 93 -0.91 10.62 -2.19
C GLN A 93 0.47 10.28 -2.71
N ASN A 94 1.29 11.29 -2.93
CA ASN A 94 2.68 11.08 -3.35
C ASN A 94 3.53 10.60 -2.18
N THR A 95 4.38 9.60 -2.42
CA THR A 95 5.30 9.05 -1.44
C THR A 95 6.65 8.82 -2.09
N ILE A 96 7.69 8.58 -1.27
CA ILE A 96 9.00 8.20 -1.81
C ILE A 96 8.97 6.91 -2.62
N PHE A 97 7.96 6.06 -2.49
CA PHE A 97 7.86 4.80 -3.24
C PHE A 97 7.04 4.95 -4.53
N GLY A 98 6.43 6.11 -4.78
CA GLY A 98 5.44 6.35 -5.82
C GLY A 98 4.09 6.78 -5.23
N TRP A 99 3.09 6.93 -6.08
CA TRP A 99 1.75 7.35 -5.64
C TRP A 99 0.99 6.19 -5.01
N VAL A 100 0.41 6.42 -3.83
CA VAL A 100 -0.49 5.46 -3.16
C VAL A 100 -1.92 5.93 -3.28
N LEU A 101 -2.83 5.00 -3.52
CA LEU A 101 -4.27 5.28 -3.60
C LEU A 101 -4.93 5.01 -2.26
N SER A 102 -5.92 5.82 -1.90
CA SER A 102 -6.70 5.67 -0.68
C SER A 102 -8.13 6.10 -0.94
N GLY A 103 -9.09 5.28 -0.52
CA GLY A 103 -10.47 5.58 -0.80
C GLY A 103 -11.42 4.40 -0.66
N LEU A 104 -12.71 4.68 -0.80
CA LEU A 104 -13.75 3.66 -0.86
C LEU A 104 -13.89 3.14 -2.28
N VAL A 105 -13.77 1.82 -2.42
CA VAL A 105 -14.14 1.09 -3.63
C VAL A 105 -15.64 0.88 -3.58
N ALA A 106 -16.37 1.51 -4.51
CA ALA A 106 -17.84 1.46 -4.54
C ALA A 106 -18.41 0.21 -5.24
N GLU A 107 -17.56 -0.78 -5.59
CA GLU A 107 -18.03 -1.97 -6.29
C GLU A 107 -18.72 -2.95 -5.32
N PRO A 108 -19.90 -3.48 -5.69
CA PRO A 108 -20.53 -4.53 -4.91
C PRO A 108 -19.64 -5.77 -4.94
N VAL A 109 -19.30 -6.29 -3.75
CA VAL A 109 -18.63 -7.58 -3.59
C VAL A 109 -19.51 -8.63 -4.27
N THR A 110 -19.12 -9.05 -5.47
CA THR A 110 -19.74 -10.22 -6.10
C THR A 110 -19.02 -11.42 -5.54
N THR A 111 -19.45 -11.92 -4.39
CA THR A 111 -19.07 -13.25 -3.93
C THR A 111 -19.51 -14.24 -4.99
N MET A 112 -18.56 -14.77 -5.76
CA MET A 112 -18.79 -15.97 -6.56
C MET A 112 -18.99 -17.12 -5.58
N THR A 113 -20.26 -17.46 -5.34
CA THR A 113 -20.68 -18.72 -4.70
C THR A 113 -20.40 -19.90 -5.62
#